data_AF-W0AGL2-F1
#
_entry.id   AF-W0AGL2-F1
#
_cell.length_a   1.000
_cell.length_b   1.000
_cell.length_c   1.000
_cell.angle_alpha   90.00
_cell.angle_beta   90.00
_cell.angle_gamma   90.00
#
_symmetry.space_group_name_H-M   'P 1'
#
loop_
_entity.id
_entity.type
_entity.pdbx_description
1 polymer ?
#
loop_
_entity_poly.entity_id
_entity_poly.type
_entity_poly.pdbx_seq_one_letter_code
_entity_poly.pdbx_strand_id
1 'polypeptide(L)' 'MAGFVTALHKLEPWYDWGVIEIENLNARTEDELVSGQVRYFDLQWLGLHLSIQYGRAPRRSRAEVRNGI' A
#
# COMPACT_ATOMS: atom_id res chain seq x y z
N MET A 1 -37.22 15.70 -6.18
CA MET A 1 -36.09 15.88 -5.24
C MET A 1 -35.22 14.61 -5.15
N ALA A 2 -34.83 13.99 -6.28
CA ALA A 2 -34.01 12.76 -6.28
C ALA A 2 -32.60 12.98 -6.86
N GLY A 3 -32.40 14.01 -7.69
CA GLY A 3 -31.10 14.26 -8.33
C GLY A 3 -30.05 14.96 -7.44
N PHE A 4 -30.48 15.68 -6.40
CA PHE A 4 -29.56 16.47 -5.56
C PHE A 4 -28.75 15.60 -4.60
N VAL A 5 -29.36 14.52 -4.07
CA VAL A 5 -28.68 13.56 -3.17
C VAL A 5 -27.62 12.76 -3.93
N THR A 6 -27.90 12.36 -5.18
CA THR A 6 -26.95 11.58 -6.01
C THR A 6 -25.74 12.39 -6.45
N ALA A 7 -25.89 13.71 -6.65
CA ALA A 7 -24.79 14.58 -7.03
C ALA A 7 -23.83 14.86 -5.86
N LEU A 8 -24.35 14.99 -4.64
CA LEU A 8 -23.53 15.19 -3.43
C LEU A 8 -22.69 13.97 -3.10
N HIS A 9 -23.22 12.75 -3.24
CA HIS A 9 -22.43 11.51 -3.08
C HIS A 9 -21.25 11.42 -4.07
N LYS A 10 -21.34 12.02 -5.27
CA LYS A 10 -20.22 12.07 -6.22
C LYS A 10 -19.14 13.09 -5.85
N LEU A 11 -19.47 14.04 -4.97
CA LEU A 11 -18.53 15.01 -4.42
C LEU A 11 -17.89 14.52 -3.13
N GLU A 12 -18.36 13.44 -2.53
CA GLU A 12 -17.70 12.87 -1.35
C GLU A 12 -16.47 12.06 -1.79
N PRO A 13 -15.29 12.33 -1.22
CA PRO A 13 -14.10 11.53 -1.48
C PRO A 13 -14.30 10.12 -0.92
N TRP A 14 -13.94 9.11 -1.71
CA TRP A 14 -13.75 7.75 -1.20
C TRP A 14 -12.34 7.64 -0.62
N TYR A 15 -12.21 7.07 0.57
CA TYR A 15 -10.91 6.79 1.16
C TYR A 15 -10.91 5.44 1.85
N ASP A 16 -9.72 4.83 1.94
CA ASP A 16 -9.51 3.57 2.62
C ASP A 16 -8.17 3.56 3.37
N TRP A 17 -8.16 2.84 4.48
CA TRP A 17 -6.99 2.59 5.30
C TRP A 17 -6.85 1.10 5.50
N GLY A 18 -5.64 0.59 5.33
CA GLY A 18 -5.43 -0.82 5.60
C GLY A 18 -3.98 -1.20 5.71
N VAL A 19 -3.77 -2.51 5.61
CA VAL A 19 -2.46 -3.14 5.63
C VAL A 19 -2.38 -4.03 4.41
N ILE A 20 -1.29 -3.91 3.65
CA ILE A 20 -0.98 -4.82 2.54
C ILE A 20 0.34 -5.51 2.80
N GLU A 21 0.48 -6.70 2.23
CA GLU A 21 1.75 -7.40 2.15
C GLU A 21 2.49 -6.93 0.90
N ILE A 22 3.74 -6.49 1.07
CA ILE A 22 4.63 -6.13 -0.02
C ILE A 22 5.82 -7.06 -0.03
N GLU A 23 6.27 -7.39 -1.23
CA GLU A 23 7.45 -8.21 -1.47
C GLU A 23 8.68 -7.32 -1.72
N ASN A 24 9.84 -7.76 -1.26
CA ASN A 24 11.10 -7.09 -1.57
C ASN A 24 11.46 -7.29 -3.05
N LEU A 25 11.22 -6.26 -3.87
CA LEU A 25 11.57 -6.24 -5.30
C LEU A 25 13.08 -6.30 -5.56
N ASN A 26 13.94 -6.17 -4.54
CA ASN A 26 15.39 -6.33 -4.68
C ASN A 26 15.87 -7.77 -4.48
N ALA A 27 14.97 -8.73 -4.23
CA ALA A 27 15.34 -10.14 -4.17
C ALA A 27 15.87 -10.62 -5.52
N ARG A 28 17.07 -11.23 -5.54
CA ARG A 28 17.67 -11.79 -6.75
C ARG A 28 17.39 -13.28 -6.93
N THR A 29 16.92 -13.94 -5.86
CA THR A 29 16.56 -15.36 -5.83
C THR A 29 15.28 -15.56 -5.03
N GLU A 30 14.57 -16.68 -5.24
CA GLU A 30 13.34 -16.99 -4.49
C GLU A 30 13.59 -17.09 -2.97
N ASP A 31 14.77 -17.54 -2.56
CA ASP A 31 15.19 -17.62 -1.14
C ASP A 31 15.41 -16.24 -0.48
N GLU A 32 15.51 -15.17 -1.29
CA GLU A 32 15.68 -13.79 -0.84
C GLU A 32 14.37 -13.01 -0.79
N LEU A 33 13.27 -13.59 -1.29
CA LEU A 33 11.94 -13.00 -1.19
C LEU A 33 11.57 -12.89 0.29
N VAL A 34 11.58 -11.65 0.79
CA VAL A 34 11.04 -11.32 2.11
C VAL A 34 9.81 -10.47 1.89
N SER A 35 8.69 -10.96 2.40
CA SER A 35 7.46 -10.19 2.47
C SER A 35 7.40 -9.40 3.78
N GLY A 36 6.76 -8.25 3.72
CA GLY A 36 6.58 -7.36 4.86
C GLY A 36 5.25 -6.65 4.78
N GLN A 37 4.64 -6.38 5.93
CA GLN A 37 3.39 -5.65 5.99
C GLN A 37 3.67 -4.14 6.06
N VAL A 38 3.03 -3.39 5.17
CA VAL A 38 2.99 -1.92 5.20
C VAL A 38 1.56 -1.44 5.33
N ARG A 39 1.41 -0.25 5.91
CA ARG A 39 0.11 0.42 5.97
C ARG A 39 -0.08 1.23 4.70
N TYR A 40 -1.32 1.34 4.25
CA TYR A 40 -1.66 2.20 3.13
C TYR A 40 -2.78 3.17 3.50
N PHE A 41 -2.79 4.27 2.77
CA PHE A 41 -3.89 5.21 2.65
C PHE A 41 -4.19 5.42 1.19
N ASP A 42 -5.44 5.16 0.80
CA ASP A 42 -5.94 5.44 -0.53
C ASP A 42 -7.03 6.51 -0.48
N LEU A 43 -6.98 7.43 -1.43
CA LEU A 43 -7.96 8.49 -1.64
C LEU A 43 -8.30 8.56 -3.12
N GLN A 44 -9.60 8.48 -3.41
CA GLN A 44 -10.14 8.70 -4.75
C GLN A 44 -11.20 9.79 -4.72
N TRP A 45 -10.97 10.84 -5.51
CA TRP A 45 -11.89 11.97 -5.59
C TRP A 45 -11.81 12.69 -6.93
N LEU A 46 -12.95 12.89 -7.60
CA LEU A 46 -13.06 13.67 -8.85
C LEU A 46 -12.00 13.33 -9.93
N GLY A 47 -11.67 12.04 -10.09
CA GLY A 47 -10.68 11.57 -11.06
C GLY A 47 -9.23 11.63 -10.59
N LEU A 48 -8.96 12.18 -9.40
CA LEU A 48 -7.68 12.03 -8.70
C LEU A 48 -7.65 10.70 -7.95
N HIS A 49 -6.52 9.99 -8.05
CA HIS A 49 -6.21 8.81 -7.25
C HIS A 49 -4.86 9.03 -6.56
N LEU A 50 -4.87 9.06 -5.23
CA LEU A 50 -3.68 9.21 -4.39
C LEU A 50 -3.55 7.97 -3.52
N SER A 51 -2.41 7.29 -3.61
CA SER A 51 -2.06 6.15 -2.75
C SER A 51 -0.74 6.42 -2.06
N ILE A 52 -0.72 6.29 -0.74
CA ILE A 52 0.46 6.47 0.09
C ILE A 52 0.67 5.19 0.90
N GLN A 53 1.83 4.57 0.73
CA GLN A 53 2.25 3.43 1.53
C GLN A 53 3.33 3.87 2.52
N TYR A 54 3.19 3.47 3.78
CA TYR A 54 4.12 3.83 4.83
C TYR A 54 4.29 2.69 5.84
N GLY A 55 5.51 2.54 6.35
CA GLY A 55 5.86 1.45 7.25
C GLY A 55 7.34 1.08 7.15
N ARG A 56 7.73 0.04 7.88
CA ARG A 56 9.06 -0.55 7.71
C ARG A 56 9.05 -1.38 6.43
N ALA A 57 9.98 -1.09 5.52
CA ALA A 57 10.27 -1.98 4.41
C ALA A 57 10.59 -3.39 4.94
N PRO A 58 10.19 -4.47 4.24
CA PRO A 58 10.53 -5.84 4.63
C PRO A 58 12.01 -5.95 4.97
N ARG A 59 12.32 -6.64 6.07
CA ARG A 59 13.70 -6.84 6.53
C ARG A 59 14.54 -7.39 5.38
N ARG A 60 15.78 -6.91 5.26
CA ARG A 60 16.77 -7.39 4.29
C ARG A 60 16.84 -8.93 4.33
N SER A 61 17.14 -9.52 3.18
CA SER A 61 16.99 -10.95 2.91
C SER A 61 17.59 -11.83 4.02
N ARG A 62 17.01 -13.02 4.21
CA ARG A 62 17.50 -14.02 5.19
C ARG A 62 18.99 -14.36 4.98
N ALA A 63 19.48 -14.21 3.75
CA ALA A 63 20.88 -14.37 3.37
C ALA A 63 21.81 -13.31 4.00
N GLU A 64 21.36 -12.05 4.13
CA GLU A 64 22.14 -10.97 4.73
C GLU A 64 22.22 -11.12 6.25
N VAL A 65 21.12 -11.54 6.89
CA VAL A 65 21.09 -11.84 8.33
C VAL A 65 21.98 -13.04 8.69
N ARG A 66 22.08 -14.06 7.81
CA ARG A 66 22.97 -15.22 8.01
C ARG A 66 24.46 -14.85 7.90
N ASN A 67 24.79 -13.83 7.11
CA ASN A 67 26.17 -13.41 6.85
C ASN A 67 26.66 -12.26 7.74
N GLY A 68 25.85 -11.80 8.70
CA GLY A 68 26.30 -10.90 9.77
C GLY A 68 26.80 -9.53 9.31
N ILE A 69 26.11 -8.90 8.35
CA ILE A 69 26.33 -7.50 7.96
C ILE A 69 25.22 -6.62 8.56
#